data_AF-A0A0Q6TDS3-F1
#
_entry.id   AF-A0A0Q6TDS3-F1
#
_cell.length_a   1.000
_cell.length_b   1.000
_cell.length_c   1.000
_cell.angle_alpha   90.00
_cell.angle_beta   90.00
_cell.angle_gamma   90.00
#
_symmetry.space_group_name_H-M   'P 1'
#
loop_
_entity.id
_entity.type
_entity.pdbx_description
1 polymer ?
#
loop_
_entity_poly.entity_id
_entity_poly.type
_entity_poly.pdbx_seq_one_letter_code
_entity_poly.pdbx_strand_id
1 'polypeptide(L)'
;MKNILYGIPNCDTVKKARTWLADNGQEFEFHDFKKQGLERATVAHWLEQIDWETLVNRKGTTWRKLSDERRAQVVDKASALDLMLENPSVIKRPVLEGAGKLSVGFSAEQYEDLFGDWPA
;
A
#
# COMPACT_ATOMS: atom_id res chain seq x y z
N MET A 1 16.46 -8.97 -5.06
CA MET A 1 15.69 -7.73 -4.81
C MET A 1 14.60 -8.08 -3.81
N LYS A 2 14.38 -7.27 -2.78
CA LYS A 2 13.51 -7.64 -1.65
C LYS A 2 12.09 -7.20 -1.94
N ASN A 3 11.12 -8.12 -1.87
CA ASN A 3 9.71 -7.75 -1.96
C ASN A 3 9.21 -7.36 -0.56
N ILE A 4 8.48 -6.26 -0.44
CA ILE A 4 7.92 -5.81 0.83
C ILE A 4 6.41 -5.63 0.67
N LEU A 5 5.66 -6.35 1.50
CA LEU A 5 4.22 -6.25 1.60
C LEU A 5 3.85 -5.42 2.83
N TYR A 6 3.29 -4.25 2.56
CA TYR A 6 2.89 -3.27 3.53
C TYR A 6 1.41 -3.38 3.87
N GLY A 7 1.07 -3.41 5.16
CA GLY A 7 -0.32 -3.43 5.57
C GLY A 7 -0.55 -3.61 7.06
N ILE A 8 -1.67 -4.23 7.41
CA ILE A 8 -1.98 -4.65 8.77
C ILE A 8 -2.37 -6.14 8.77
N PRO A 9 -2.02 -6.91 9.81
CA PRO A 9 -2.27 -8.35 9.86
C PRO A 9 -3.77 -8.70 9.91
N ASN A 10 -4.58 -7.83 10.51
CA ASN A 10 -6.03 -7.98 10.64
C ASN A 10 -6.78 -7.33 9.47
N CYS A 11 -6.39 -7.66 8.24
CA CYS A 11 -7.11 -7.27 7.03
C CYS A 11 -7.18 -8.46 6.06
N ASP A 12 -8.38 -8.83 5.63
CA ASP A 12 -8.59 -9.99 4.77
C ASP A 12 -7.86 -9.88 3.43
N THR A 13 -7.83 -8.69 2.84
CA THR A 13 -7.10 -8.43 1.59
C THR A 13 -5.59 -8.62 1.75
N VAL A 14 -5.03 -8.22 2.89
CA VAL A 14 -3.60 -8.42 3.20
C VAL A 14 -3.30 -9.90 3.40
N LYS A 15 -4.18 -10.63 4.11
CA LYS A 15 -4.05 -12.09 4.26
C LYS A 15 -4.04 -12.80 2.91
N LYS A 16 -4.97 -12.45 2.01
CA LYS A 16 -5.04 -13.00 0.65
C LYS A 16 -3.75 -12.75 -0.14
N ALA A 17 -3.21 -11.54 -0.09
CA ALA A 17 -1.93 -11.23 -0.74
C ALA A 17 -0.77 -12.05 -0.19
N ARG A 18 -0.67 -12.18 1.14
CA ARG A 18 0.37 -13.00 1.78
C ARG A 18 0.28 -14.47 1.39
N THR A 19 -0.94 -15.01 1.37
CA THR A 19 -1.21 -16.38 0.93
C THR A 19 -0.79 -16.55 -0.52
N TRP A 20 -1.24 -15.68 -1.44
CA TRP A 20 -0.86 -15.75 -2.85
C TRP A 20 0.66 -15.72 -3.05
N LEU A 21 1.38 -14.81 -2.37
CA LEU A 21 2.84 -14.72 -2.46
C LEU A 21 3.51 -16.01 -1.98
N ALA A 22 3.04 -16.58 -0.87
CA ALA A 22 3.56 -17.84 -0.34
C ALA A 22 3.27 -19.03 -1.27
N ASP A 23 2.05 -19.13 -1.80
CA ASP A 23 1.64 -20.19 -2.76
C ASP A 23 2.44 -20.11 -4.08
N ASN A 24 2.84 -18.91 -4.50
CA ASN A 24 3.65 -18.69 -5.70
C ASN A 24 5.17 -18.65 -5.43
N GLY A 25 5.60 -19.06 -4.23
CA GLY A 25 7.02 -19.14 -3.86
C GLY A 25 7.75 -17.79 -3.84
N GLN A 26 7.01 -16.67 -3.75
CA GLN A 26 7.58 -15.34 -3.73
C GLN A 26 8.03 -15.00 -2.31
N GLU A 27 9.34 -14.81 -2.10
CA GLU A 27 9.86 -14.32 -0.83
C GLU A 27 9.45 -12.85 -0.63
N PHE A 28 8.85 -12.53 0.51
CA PHE A 28 8.44 -11.17 0.86
C PHE A 28 8.62 -10.87 2.36
N GLU A 29 8.89 -9.61 2.68
CA GLU A 29 8.87 -9.09 4.04
C GLU A 29 7.53 -8.43 4.33
N PHE A 30 6.96 -8.69 5.50
CA PHE A 30 5.71 -8.04 5.91
C PHE A 30 5.98 -6.84 6.81
N HIS A 31 5.60 -5.65 6.35
CA HIS A 31 5.70 -4.41 7.09
C HIS A 31 4.34 -3.98 7.67
N ASP A 32 4.25 -3.92 8.99
CA ASP A 32 3.02 -3.55 9.69
C ASP A 32 2.98 -2.04 9.97
N PHE A 33 2.05 -1.34 9.34
CA PHE A 33 1.85 0.10 9.50
C PHE A 33 1.64 0.55 10.94
N LYS A 34 0.97 -0.26 11.77
CA LYS A 34 0.67 0.10 13.16
C LYS A 34 1.84 -0.16 14.09
N LYS A 35 2.63 -1.21 13.83
CA LYS A 35 3.74 -1.60 14.70
C LYS A 35 5.04 -0.89 14.34
N GLN A 36 5.31 -0.76 13.05
CA GLN A 36 6.57 -0.24 12.54
C GLN A 36 6.46 1.19 12.05
N GLY A 37 5.24 1.73 11.91
CA GLY A 37 5.00 3.04 11.33
C GLY A 37 5.29 3.07 9.83
N LEU A 38 5.37 4.26 9.28
CA LEU A 38 5.78 4.50 7.89
C LEU A 38 6.76 5.66 7.85
N GLU A 39 7.80 5.50 7.05
CA GLU A 39 8.78 6.56 6.83
C GLU A 39 8.34 7.46 5.68
N ARG A 40 8.68 8.74 5.80
CA ARG A 40 8.41 9.74 4.75
C ARG A 40 9.02 9.33 3.41
N ALA A 41 10.22 8.77 3.42
CA ALA A 41 10.91 8.33 2.21
C ALA A 41 10.13 7.22 1.48
N THR A 42 9.56 6.26 2.22
CA THR A 42 8.75 5.17 1.66
C THR A 42 7.48 5.73 0.99
N VAL A 43 6.74 6.59 1.69
CA VAL A 43 5.51 7.18 1.13
C VAL A 43 5.83 8.08 -0.07
N ALA A 44 6.91 8.85 -0.01
CA ALA A 44 7.36 9.66 -1.14
C ALA A 44 7.67 8.78 -2.36
N HIS A 45 8.40 7.69 -2.17
CA HIS A 45 8.72 6.73 -3.23
C HIS A 45 7.45 6.15 -3.89
N TRP A 46 6.43 5.83 -3.09
CA TRP A 46 5.17 5.34 -3.64
C TRP A 46 4.45 6.37 -4.50
N LEU A 47 4.50 7.64 -4.08
CA LEU A 47 3.88 8.75 -4.80
C LEU A 47 4.62 9.14 -6.08
N GLU A 48 5.85 8.65 -6.29
CA GLU A 48 6.55 8.79 -7.57
C GLU A 48 5.99 7.85 -8.64
N GLN A 49 5.50 6.67 -8.24
CA GLN A 49 5.00 5.65 -9.17
C GLN A 49 3.47 5.60 -9.25
N ILE A 50 2.78 5.89 -8.14
CA ILE A 50 1.33 5.77 -8.01
C ILE A 50 0.74 7.11 -7.61
N ASP A 51 -0.36 7.48 -8.26
CA ASP A 51 -1.07 8.69 -7.89
C ASP A 51 -1.64 8.63 -6.46
N TRP A 52 -1.56 9.75 -5.75
CA TRP A 52 -1.99 9.84 -4.35
C TRP A 52 -3.48 9.52 -4.18
N GLU A 53 -4.32 9.82 -5.17
CA GLU A 53 -5.75 9.49 -5.12
C GLU A 53 -6.00 7.98 -5.17
N THR A 54 -5.10 7.24 -5.82
CA THR A 54 -5.13 5.78 -5.87
C THR A 54 -4.60 5.18 -4.57
N LEU A 55 -3.54 5.76 -4.01
CA LEU A 55 -2.90 5.27 -2.79
C LEU A 55 -3.76 5.54 -1.54
N VAL A 56 -4.44 6.69 -1.47
CA VAL A 56 -5.35 7.03 -0.38
C VAL A 56 -6.69 6.31 -0.54
N ASN A 57 -7.14 5.62 0.51
CA ASN A 57 -8.44 4.95 0.51
C ASN A 57 -9.58 5.95 0.76
N ARG A 58 -9.93 6.75 -0.25
CA ARG A 58 -11.03 7.73 -0.20
C ARG A 58 -12.41 7.11 0.07
N LYS A 59 -12.57 5.80 -0.19
CA LYS A 59 -13.80 5.05 0.11
C LYS A 59 -13.79 4.40 1.51
N GLY A 60 -12.64 4.41 2.19
CA GLY A 60 -12.44 3.77 3.48
C GLY A 60 -13.08 4.51 4.65
N THR A 61 -13.34 3.78 5.72
CA THR A 61 -13.88 4.36 6.96
C THR A 61 -12.93 5.37 7.60
N THR A 62 -11.61 5.16 7.51
CA THR A 62 -10.61 6.12 8.01
C THR A 62 -10.77 7.48 7.35
N TRP A 63 -10.87 7.52 6.02
CA TRP A 63 -11.07 8.76 5.27
C TRP A 63 -12.41 9.44 5.60
N ARG A 64 -13.49 8.65 5.69
CA ARG A 64 -14.82 9.16 6.07
C ARG A 64 -14.87 9.73 7.49
N LYS A 65 -14.02 9.23 8.40
CA LYS A 65 -13.90 9.72 9.78
C LYS A 65 -13.08 11.01 9.91
N LEU A 66 -12.33 11.41 8.88
CA LEU A 66 -11.66 12.71 8.87
C LEU A 66 -12.70 13.84 8.85
N SER A 67 -12.37 14.99 9.43
CA SER A 67 -13.21 16.18 9.28
C SER A 67 -13.22 16.65 7.82
N ASP A 68 -14.27 17.37 7.43
CA ASP A 68 -14.36 17.99 6.11
C ASP A 68 -13.19 18.93 5.83
N GLU A 69 -12.74 19.69 6.85
CA GLU A 69 -11.56 20.55 6.76
C GLU A 69 -10.30 19.75 6.44
N ARG A 70 -10.04 18.63 7.15
CA ARG A 70 -8.84 17.83 6.89
C ARG A 70 -8.90 17.16 5.52
N ARG A 71 -10.08 16.72 5.06
CA ARG A 71 -10.24 16.20 3.70
C ARG A 71 -9.98 17.27 2.63
N ALA A 72 -10.44 18.50 2.85
CA ALA A 72 -10.26 19.60 1.92
C ALA A 72 -8.79 20.07 1.82
N GLN A 73 -7.97 19.79 2.84
CA GLN A 73 -6.53 20.07 2.81
C GLN A 73 -5.74 19.09 1.94
N VAL A 74 -6.30 17.92 1.61
CA VAL A 74 -5.64 16.91 0.79
C VAL A 74 -5.93 17.19 -0.68
N VAL A 75 -5.05 17.96 -1.31
CA VAL A 75 -5.22 18.45 -2.69
C VAL A 75 -4.09 18.04 -3.63
N ASP A 76 -3.01 17.48 -3.10
CA ASP A 76 -1.79 17.17 -3.83
C ASP A 76 -0.97 16.06 -3.15
N LYS A 77 0.12 15.64 -3.79
CA LYS A 77 1.00 14.58 -3.29
C LYS A 77 1.61 14.90 -1.91
N ALA A 78 1.99 16.16 -1.65
CA ALA A 78 2.62 16.55 -0.40
C ALA A 78 1.60 16.54 0.76
N SER A 79 0.40 17.09 0.54
CA SER A 79 -0.68 17.05 1.53
C SER A 79 -1.19 15.63 1.79
N ALA A 80 -1.25 14.78 0.77
CA ALA A 80 -1.58 13.36 0.93
C ALA A 80 -0.49 12.60 1.70
N LEU A 81 0.79 12.87 1.43
CA LEU A 81 1.92 12.30 2.16
C LEU A 81 1.84 12.60 3.65
N ASP A 82 1.61 13.86 4.01
CA ASP A 82 1.48 14.30 5.39
C ASP A 82 0.37 13.53 6.12
N LEU A 83 -0.82 13.45 5.48
CA LEU A 83 -1.93 12.66 6.01
C LEU A 83 -1.59 11.18 6.18
N MET A 84 -0.87 10.58 5.24
CA MET A 84 -0.50 9.16 5.29
C MET A 84 0.51 8.85 6.41
N LEU A 85 1.40 9.80 6.71
CA LEU A 85 2.34 9.67 7.84
C LEU A 85 1.62 9.84 9.19
N GLU A 86 0.72 10.82 9.29
CA GLU A 86 -0.08 11.01 10.50
C GLU A 86 -1.04 9.85 10.75
N ASN A 87 -1.66 9.34 9.69
CA ASN A 87 -2.65 8.27 9.78
C ASN A 87 -2.46 7.20 8.70
N PRO A 88 -1.51 6.25 8.89
CA PRO A 88 -1.24 5.15 7.96
C PRO A 88 -2.46 4.28 7.62
N SER A 89 -3.50 4.30 8.46
CA SER A 89 -4.74 3.55 8.21
C SER A 89 -5.60 4.13 7.08
N VAL A 90 -5.26 5.32 6.56
CA VAL A 90 -5.92 5.91 5.39
C VAL A 90 -5.40 5.30 4.08
N ILE A 91 -4.21 4.69 4.10
CA ILE A 91 -3.56 4.11 2.92
C ILE A 91 -4.33 2.86 2.51
N LYS A 92 -4.53 2.66 1.20
CA LYS A 92 -5.06 1.41 0.67
C LYS A 92 -4.10 0.26 0.98
N ARG A 93 -4.66 -0.89 1.32
CA ARG A 93 -3.91 -2.05 1.80
C ARG A 93 -4.34 -3.31 1.06
N PRO A 94 -3.42 -4.23 0.78
CA PRO A 94 -1.97 -4.12 0.96
C PRO A 94 -1.32 -3.14 -0.04
N VAL A 95 -0.12 -2.65 0.24
CA VAL A 95 0.78 -2.09 -0.79
C VAL A 95 1.91 -3.09 -0.96
N LEU A 96 2.15 -3.55 -2.18
CA LEU A 96 3.24 -4.46 -2.51
C LEU A 96 4.29 -3.70 -3.30
N GLU A 97 5.52 -3.73 -2.80
CA GLU A 97 6.71 -3.27 -3.49
C GLU A 97 7.53 -4.49 -3.88
N GLY A 98 7.74 -4.72 -5.18
CA GLY A 98 8.42 -5.91 -5.67
C GLY A 98 8.81 -5.79 -7.14
N ALA A 99 9.93 -6.40 -7.51
CA ALA A 99 10.46 -6.38 -8.90
C ALA A 99 10.59 -4.97 -9.52
N GLY A 100 10.79 -3.92 -8.70
CA GLY A 100 10.87 -2.53 -9.16
C GLY A 100 9.51 -1.89 -9.52
N LYS A 101 8.40 -2.59 -9.28
CA LYS A 101 7.04 -2.10 -9.46
C LYS A 101 6.32 -1.98 -8.11
N LEU A 102 5.30 -1.13 -8.07
CA LEU A 102 4.38 -1.00 -6.94
C LEU A 102 2.96 -1.40 -7.33
N SER A 103 2.28 -2.08 -6.42
CA SER A 103 0.87 -2.42 -6.54
C SER A 103 0.10 -2.04 -5.28
N VAL A 104 -1.10 -1.51 -5.47
CA VAL A 104 -1.96 -1.05 -4.38
C VAL A 104 -3.26 -1.85 -4.38
N GLY A 105 -3.51 -2.53 -3.28
CA GLY A 105 -4.54 -3.55 -3.15
C GLY A 105 -4.01 -4.94 -3.51
N PHE A 106 -4.92 -5.90 -3.50
CA PHE A 106 -4.66 -7.26 -3.95
C PHE A 106 -5.60 -7.58 -5.10
N SER A 107 -5.02 -7.97 -6.23
CA SER A 107 -5.69 -8.70 -7.30
C SER A 107 -4.71 -9.77 -7.78
N ALA A 108 -5.18 -11.00 -7.97
CA ALA A 108 -4.36 -12.08 -8.50
C ALA A 108 -3.73 -11.65 -9.84
N GLU A 109 -4.54 -11.10 -10.75
CA GLU A 109 -4.09 -10.62 -12.06
C GLU A 109 -2.98 -9.56 -11.97
N GLN A 110 -3.05 -8.63 -11.01
CA GLN A 110 -2.00 -7.63 -10.83
C GLN A 110 -0.73 -8.26 -10.29
N TYR A 111 -0.84 -9.20 -9.36
CA TYR A 111 0.34 -9.88 -8.81
C TYR A 111 0.97 -10.79 -9.87
N GLU A 112 0.15 -11.46 -10.69
CA GLU A 112 0.60 -12.18 -11.87
C GLU A 112 1.29 -11.25 -12.88
N ASP A 113 0.85 -10.02 -13.13
CA ASP A 113 1.62 -9.07 -13.98
C ASP A 113 2.92 -8.60 -13.33
N LEU A 114 2.92 -8.40 -12.01
CA LEU A 114 4.11 -7.98 -11.26
C LEU A 114 5.20 -9.05 -11.27
N PHE A 115 4.81 -10.33 -11.16
CA PHE A 115 5.73 -11.46 -11.04
C PHE A 115 5.80 -12.35 -12.29
N GLY A 116 4.90 -12.18 -13.26
CA GLY A 116 4.69 -13.09 -14.41
C GLY A 116 5.73 -12.99 -15.52
N ASP A 117 6.71 -12.09 -15.38
CA ASP A 117 7.92 -12.12 -16.21
C ASP A 117 8.98 -13.12 -15.68
N TRP A 118 8.65 -13.91 -14.65
CA TRP A 118 9.55 -14.95 -14.16
C TRP A 118 9.45 -16.21 -15.02
N PRO A 119 10.53 -16.64 -15.71
CA PRO A 119 10.53 -17.89 -16.46
C PRO A 119 10.39 -19.06 -15.47
N ALA A 120 9.46 -19.95 -15.78
CA ALA A 120 9.27 -21.24 -15.11
C ALA A 120 10.58 -22.04 -14.97
#